data_AF-A0AAU8GYM6-F1
#
_entry.id   AF-A0AAU8GYM6-F1
#
_cell.length_a   1.000
_cell.length_b   1.000
_cell.length_c   1.000
_cell.angle_alpha   90.00
_cell.angle_beta   90.00
_cell.angle_gamma   90.00
#
_symmetry.space_group_name_H-M   'P 1'
#
loop_
_entity.id
_entity.type
_entity.pdbx_description
1 polymer ?
#
loop_
_entity_poly.entity_id
_entity_poly.type
_entity_poly.pdbx_seq_one_letter_code
_entity_poly.pdbx_strand_id
1 'polypeptide(L)'
;MILNDLFDRKIRLTDERQRHFEEDHPEMRNQMEKIKETLINPDIIVRSKIDSQVELFYKHYPITSVTEKYLCIIVKVLKDITAYFTDAIKRGEILWEKKY
;
A
#
# COMPACT_ATOMS: atom_id res chain seq x y z
N MET A 1 11.40 -10.44 3.49
CA MET A 1 11.04 -10.51 2.05
C MET A 1 11.42 -9.22 1.32
N ILE A 2 11.71 -9.26 0.01
CA ILE A 2 11.86 -8.06 -0.83
C ILE A 2 10.64 -7.97 -1.77
N LEU A 3 10.04 -6.78 -1.83
CA LEU A 3 8.94 -6.43 -2.73
C LEU A 3 9.44 -5.41 -3.75
N ASN A 4 8.84 -5.41 -4.94
CA ASN A 4 9.10 -4.39 -5.95
C ASN A 4 7.84 -3.53 -6.13
N ASP A 5 8.03 -2.25 -6.42
CA ASP A 5 6.93 -1.37 -6.81
C ASP A 5 6.93 -1.07 -8.32
N LEU A 6 5.93 -0.30 -8.77
CA LEU A 6 5.77 0.15 -10.15
C LEU A 6 7.02 0.85 -10.72
N PHE A 7 7.87 1.42 -9.88
CA PHE A 7 9.10 2.13 -10.27
C PHE A 7 10.35 1.25 -10.14
N ASP A 8 10.18 -0.07 -9.99
CA ASP A 8 11.26 -1.05 -9.79
C ASP A 8 12.11 -0.79 -8.53
N ARG A 9 11.54 -0.09 -7.52
CA ARG A 9 12.22 0.13 -6.25
C ARG A 9 12.04 -1.09 -5.35
N LYS A 10 13.14 -1.53 -4.76
CA LYS A 10 13.16 -2.65 -3.81
C LYS A 10 12.73 -2.17 -2.43
N ILE A 11 11.56 -2.62 -1.99
CA ILE A 11 11.01 -2.37 -0.66
C ILE A 11 11.29 -3.60 0.21
N ARG A 12 12.07 -3.41 1.28
CA ARG A 12 12.36 -4.49 2.23
C ARG A 12 11.23 -4.60 3.24
N LEU A 13 10.59 -5.77 3.30
CA LEU A 13 9.67 -6.14 4.37
C LEU A 13 10.41 -7.07 5.33
N THR A 14 10.59 -6.65 6.58
CA THR A 14 11.13 -7.51 7.64
C THR A 14 10.04 -8.43 8.18
N ASP A 15 10.44 -9.59 8.70
CA ASP A 15 9.49 -10.57 9.25
C ASP A 15 8.79 -10.02 10.50
N GLU A 16 9.45 -9.12 11.25
CA GLU A 16 8.85 -8.37 12.35
C GLU A 16 7.70 -7.48 11.86
N ARG A 17 7.89 -6.74 10.75
CA ARG A 17 6.83 -5.89 10.19
C ARG A 17 5.68 -6.71 9.65
N GLN A 18 5.97 -7.87 9.06
CA GLN A 18 4.94 -8.81 8.63
C GLN A 18 4.10 -9.31 9.82
N ARG A 19 4.73 -9.74 10.92
CA ARG A 19 4.01 -10.15 12.13
C ARG A 19 3.17 -9.02 12.70
N HIS A 20 3.70 -7.81 12.74
CA HIS A 20 2.95 -6.64 13.19
C HIS A 20 1.67 -6.42 12.37
N PHE A 21 1.69 -6.66 11.05
CA PHE A 21 0.46 -6.64 10.25
C PHE A 21 -0.51 -7.76 10.62
N GLU A 22 -0.04 -8.97 10.86
CA GLU A 22 -0.91 -10.13 11.09
C GLU A 22 -1.47 -10.21 12.53
N GLU A 23 -0.69 -9.72 13.50
CA GLU A 23 -1.02 -9.75 14.93
C GLU A 23 -1.86 -8.55 15.35
N ASP A 24 -1.48 -7.33 14.94
CA ASP A 24 -2.17 -6.10 15.37
C ASP A 24 -3.36 -5.74 14.46
N HIS A 25 -3.38 -6.26 13.22
CA HIS A 25 -4.41 -5.97 12.22
C HIS A 25 -4.97 -7.27 11.61
N PRO A 26 -5.97 -7.92 12.24
CA PRO A 26 -6.58 -9.15 11.73
C PRO A 26 -7.06 -9.05 10.28
N GLU A 27 -7.47 -7.86 9.83
CA GLU A 27 -7.88 -7.55 8.46
C GLU A 27 -6.75 -7.68 7.42
N MET A 28 -5.50 -7.60 7.85
CA MET A 28 -4.32 -7.71 6.99
C MET A 28 -3.81 -9.16 6.86
N ARG A 29 -4.38 -10.12 7.60
CA ARG A 29 -4.03 -11.53 7.48
C ARG A 29 -4.28 -12.04 6.06
N ASN A 30 -3.29 -12.75 5.52
CA ASN A 30 -3.30 -13.29 4.16
C ASN A 30 -3.46 -12.24 3.04
N GLN A 31 -3.25 -10.94 3.31
CA GLN A 31 -3.34 -9.89 2.29
C GLN A 31 -2.02 -9.64 1.54
N MET A 32 -0.99 -10.45 1.77
CA MET A 32 0.35 -10.23 1.20
C MET A 32 0.36 -10.17 -0.33
N GLU A 33 -0.46 -10.98 -0.99
CA GLU A 33 -0.59 -10.95 -2.45
C GLU A 33 -1.22 -9.64 -2.94
N LYS A 34 -2.22 -9.10 -2.24
CA LYS A 34 -2.77 -7.77 -2.55
C LYS A 34 -1.75 -6.66 -2.30
N ILE A 35 -0.91 -6.80 -1.27
CA ILE A 35 0.17 -5.85 -1.00
C ILE A 35 1.14 -5.79 -2.19
N LYS A 36 1.62 -6.95 -2.64
CA LYS A 36 2.48 -7.06 -3.84
C LYS A 36 1.81 -6.45 -5.06
N GLU A 37 0.56 -6.83 -5.31
CA GLU A 37 -0.19 -6.38 -6.47
C GLU A 37 -0.40 -4.86 -6.47
N THR A 38 -0.69 -4.27 -5.33
CA THR A 38 -0.89 -2.81 -5.19
C THR A 38 0.41 -2.04 -5.37
N LEU A 39 1.55 -2.60 -4.96
CA LEU A 39 2.86 -1.98 -5.20
C LEU A 39 3.22 -1.97 -6.70
N ILE A 40 2.98 -3.09 -7.40
CA ILE A 40 3.38 -3.28 -8.81
C ILE A 40 2.38 -2.66 -9.78
N ASN A 41 1.08 -2.67 -9.43
CA ASN A 41 -0.01 -2.21 -10.28
C ASN A 41 -1.04 -1.43 -9.44
N PRO A 42 -0.66 -0.27 -8.87
CA PRO A 42 -1.58 0.62 -8.18
C PRO A 42 -2.61 1.20 -9.16
N ASP A 43 -3.67 1.80 -8.63
CA ASP A 43 -4.56 2.69 -9.38
C ASP A 43 -4.10 4.14 -9.26
N ILE A 44 -3.67 4.55 -8.05
CA ILE A 44 -3.23 5.93 -7.78
C ILE A 44 -2.03 5.90 -6.82
N ILE A 45 -1.05 6.77 -7.04
CA ILE A 45 0.05 7.04 -6.10
C ILE A 45 -0.02 8.51 -5.68
N VAL A 46 -0.10 8.74 -4.37
CA VAL A 46 -0.17 10.07 -3.76
C VAL A 46 1.03 10.31 -2.86
N ARG A 47 1.71 11.46 -2.99
CA ARG A 47 2.69 11.91 -2.01
C ARG A 47 2.00 12.53 -0.81
N SER A 48 2.42 12.14 0.39
CA SER A 48 1.92 12.73 1.63
C SER A 48 2.24 14.23 1.69
N LYS A 49 1.27 15.02 2.18
CA LYS A 49 1.46 16.47 2.41
C LYS A 49 2.38 16.78 3.59
N ILE A 50 2.51 15.81 4.51
CA ILE A 50 3.21 16.01 5.79
C ILE A 50 4.67 15.54 5.69
N ASP A 51 4.91 14.48 4.92
CA ASP A 51 6.24 13.88 4.75
C ASP A 51 6.47 13.58 3.27
N SER A 52 7.34 14.35 2.61
CA SER A 52 7.63 14.19 1.18
C SER A 52 8.36 12.88 0.85
N GLN A 53 8.88 12.17 1.86
CA GLN A 53 9.47 10.84 1.71
C GLN A 53 8.44 9.71 1.82
N VAL A 54 7.17 10.06 2.04
CA VAL A 54 6.07 9.10 2.16
C VAL A 54 5.21 9.15 0.90
N GLU A 55 5.13 8.00 0.25
CA GLU A 55 4.27 7.76 -0.90
C GLU A 55 3.19 6.75 -0.53
N LEU A 56 1.97 7.01 -1.00
CA LEU A 56 0.76 6.27 -0.68
C LEU A 56 0.26 5.63 -1.96
N PHE A 57 0.38 4.31 -2.05
CA PHE A 57 -0.12 3.50 -3.15
C PHE A 57 -1.54 3.08 -2.84
N TYR A 58 -2.47 3.38 -3.73
CA TYR A 58 -3.87 3.01 -3.62
C TYR A 58 -4.24 2.06 -4.74
N LYS A 59 -4.94 1.00 -4.37
CA LYS A 59 -5.62 0.12 -5.33
C LYS A 59 -7.02 -0.18 -4.87
N HIS A 60 -7.97 -0.02 -5.79
CA HIS A 60 -9.36 -0.34 -5.56
C HIS A 60 -9.58 -1.85 -5.67
N TYR A 61 -10.18 -2.44 -4.65
CA TYR A 61 -10.60 -3.83 -4.65
C TYR A 61 -12.13 -3.87 -4.61
N PRO A 62 -12.81 -4.01 -5.77
CA PRO A 62 -14.27 -4.02 -5.85
C PRO A 62 -14.90 -5.28 -5.23
N ILE A 63 -14.12 -6.32 -4.99
CA ILE A 63 -14.58 -7.53 -4.30
C ILE A 63 -13.74 -7.70 -3.02
N THR A 64 -14.35 -7.40 -1.87
CA THR A 64 -13.91 -7.92 -0.57
C THR A 64 -15.07 -8.64 0.11
N SER A 65 -14.78 -9.42 1.14
CA SER A 65 -15.77 -10.24 1.86
C SER A 65 -16.91 -9.45 2.51
N VAL A 66 -16.85 -8.11 2.51
CA VAL A 66 -17.82 -7.26 3.24
C VAL A 66 -18.26 -6.01 2.46
N THR A 67 -17.37 -5.29 1.76
CA THR A 67 -17.68 -4.08 0.95
C THR A 67 -16.59 -3.79 -0.11
N GLU A 68 -16.80 -2.86 -1.05
CA GLU A 68 -15.71 -2.31 -1.86
C GLU A 68 -14.75 -1.51 -0.96
N LYS A 69 -13.42 -1.71 -1.07
CA LYS A 69 -12.41 -0.97 -0.29
C LYS A 69 -11.17 -0.69 -1.12
N TYR A 70 -10.48 0.40 -0.79
CA TYR A 70 -9.11 0.61 -1.25
C TYR A 70 -8.12 -0.05 -0.30
N LEU A 71 -7.11 -0.73 -0.84
CA LEU A 71 -5.90 -1.05 -0.10
C LEU A 71 -4.94 0.14 -0.24
N CYS A 72 -4.58 0.75 0.89
CA CYS A 72 -3.59 1.81 0.97
C CYS A 72 -2.29 1.24 1.49
N ILE A 73 -1.20 1.40 0.73
CA ILE A 73 0.15 1.05 1.15
C ILE A 73 0.98 2.31 1.26
N ILE A 74 1.38 2.62 2.48
CA ILE A 74 2.34 3.67 2.80
C ILE A 74 3.74 3.09 2.62
N VAL A 75 4.49 3.64 1.69
CA VAL A 75 5.91 3.35 1.50
C VAL A 75 6.68 4.57 1.97
N LYS A 76 7.44 4.41 3.06
CA LYS A 76 8.47 5.38 3.44
C LYS A 76 9.78 4.94 2.80
N VAL A 77 10.32 5.78 1.93
CA VAL A 77 11.56 5.49 1.19
C VAL A 77 12.62 4.92 2.13
N LEU A 78 13.05 3.68 1.86
CA LEU A 78 14.16 2.97 2.52
C LEU A 78 13.99 2.60 4.02
N LYS A 79 12.82 2.76 4.63
CA LYS A 79 12.66 2.42 6.06
C LYS A 79 11.53 1.45 6.35
N ASP A 80 10.30 1.83 6.06
CA ASP A 80 9.13 1.11 6.56
C ASP A 80 8.00 1.10 5.55
N ILE A 81 7.29 -0.02 5.51
CA ILE A 81 6.03 -0.18 4.81
C ILE A 81 4.91 -0.31 5.83
N THR A 82 3.75 0.27 5.55
CA THR A 82 2.52 0.13 6.33
C THR A 82 1.35 -0.03 5.38
N ALA A 83 0.47 -0.99 5.60
CA ALA A 83 -0.69 -1.21 4.74
C ALA A 83 -1.97 -1.34 5.58
N TYR A 84 -3.06 -0.77 5.07
CA TYR A 84 -4.38 -0.83 5.70
C TYR A 84 -5.48 -0.61 4.65
N PHE A 85 -6.68 -1.12 4.93
CA PHE A 85 -7.85 -0.83 4.11
C PHE A 85 -8.47 0.51 4.47
N THR A 86 -8.96 1.23 3.46
CA THR A 86 -9.61 2.53 3.61
C THR A 86 -10.68 2.71 2.55
N ASP A 87 -11.72 3.47 2.87
CA ASP A 87 -12.79 3.82 1.93
C ASP A 87 -12.49 5.13 1.18
N ALA A 88 -11.38 5.80 1.53
CA ALA A 88 -10.99 7.08 0.96
C ALA A 88 -9.50 7.15 0.60
N ILE A 89 -9.21 7.84 -0.50
CA ILE A 89 -7.86 8.23 -0.91
C ILE A 89 -7.48 9.52 -0.18
N LYS A 90 -6.28 9.55 0.43
CA LYS A 90 -5.81 10.76 1.12
C LYS A 90 -5.52 11.89 0.12
N ARG A 91 -5.78 13.12 0.54
CA ARG A 91 -5.46 14.33 -0.25
C ARG A 91 -3.94 14.57 -0.23
N GLY A 92 -3.33 14.76 -1.39
CA GLY A 92 -1.91 15.02 -1.56
C GLY A 92 -1.56 15.40 -3.00
N GLU A 93 -0.27 15.38 -3.32
CA GLU A 93 0.21 15.51 -4.70
C GLU A 93 0.05 14.14 -5.40
N ILE A 94 -0.71 14.08 -6.49
CA ILE A 94 -0.84 12.85 -7.27
C ILE A 94 0.45 12.69 -8.08
N LEU A 95 1.23 11.67 -7.75
CA LEU A 95 2.46 11.33 -8.47
C LEU A 95 2.17 10.48 -9.70
N TRP A 96 1.14 9.65 -9.62
CA TRP A 96 0.76 8.74 -10.68
C TRP A 96 -0.71 8.36 -10.56
N GLU A 97 -1.37 8.20 -11.70
CA GLU A 97 -2.75 7.73 -11.81
C GLU A 97 -2.87 6.83 -13.04
N LYS A 98 -3.48 5.66 -12.84
CA LYS A 98 -3.74 4.71 -13.91
C LYS A 98 -4.82 5.27 -14.84
N LYS A 99 -4.47 5.45 -16.10
CA LYS A 99 -5.46 5.76 -17.14
C LYS A 99 -6.01 4.46 -17.72
N TYR A 100 -7.34 4.37 -17.73
CA TYR A 100 -8.10 3.27 -18.33
C TYR A 100 -8.48 3.60 -19.78
#